data_AF-A0A956SVC6-F1
#
_entry.id   AF-A0A956SVC6-F1
#
_cell.length_a   1.000
_cell.length_b   1.000
_cell.length_c   1.000
_cell.angle_alpha   90.00
_cell.angle_beta   90.00
_cell.angle_gamma   90.00
#
_symmetry.space_group_name_H-M   'P 1'
#
loop_
_entity.id
_entity.type
_entity.pdbx_description
1 polymer ?
#
loop_
_entity_poly.entity_id
_entity_poly.type
_entity_poly.pdbx_seq_one_letter_code
_entity_poly.pdbx_strand_id
1 'polypeptide(L)'
;MDRAPHTGKNLFVRTFGCAMNVQDSARIHGILALEGYRPVDREDDADVVILNTCAIRDGTERKFLGELGRLRQLRDGERRVLYGVGGCVAQELGERLLDQVPHVDFVFGTQAIHRLPQTLARVVEQGERVADVAHCDDPELVTGGLEARGQGPKAFVTVMQGCNMTCTYCIVPFTRGREVYRAPDAIVEEARRRVDEGAQEIHLIGQTVNSYWFGQSKKTDFADLLAAVAAVPGVERLRFSTSHPRWVSPALIDAFAGVPALCESLHLPVQSGSDRVLRDMRRGYTAEQYRDIIAALRAACPEIVLSTDIIVGYPGETDADFAATMDLLESLRFDQVYSFKFSPRPGTDAAGRADLVDDAVASTRLWELQRRQGEITADALRRHVGSEIEILVEGPSKLGRGRMVGRTRGNTAVLFAGEPGWAGRRITVRVASSSRHTLQGVALGAGTGADRGAQAMGA
;
A
#
# COMPACT_ATOMS: atom_id res chain seq x y z
N MET A 1 -0.86 20.82 -35.21
CA MET A 1 -1.34 20.60 -33.84
C MET A 1 -2.62 19.78 -33.95
N ASP A 2 -2.48 18.48 -34.19
CA ASP A 2 -3.64 17.58 -34.23
C ASP A 2 -4.17 17.41 -32.81
N ARG A 3 -5.49 17.56 -32.65
CA ARG A 3 -6.16 17.30 -31.36
C ARG A 3 -5.94 15.84 -30.99
N ALA A 4 -5.50 15.58 -29.75
CA ALA A 4 -5.45 14.23 -29.22
C ALA A 4 -6.82 13.55 -29.40
N PRO A 5 -6.88 12.28 -29.84
CA PRO A 5 -8.10 11.61 -30.29
C PRO A 5 -9.20 11.49 -29.21
N HIS A 6 -8.88 11.79 -27.94
CA HIS A 6 -9.78 11.62 -26.80
C HIS A 6 -10.03 12.91 -25.98
N THR A 7 -9.72 14.10 -26.53
CA THR A 7 -9.91 15.38 -25.82
C THR A 7 -11.31 15.50 -25.20
N GLY A 8 -11.37 15.55 -23.86
CA GLY A 8 -12.59 15.83 -23.10
C GLY A 8 -13.39 14.62 -22.63
N LYS A 9 -12.86 13.40 -22.78
CA LYS A 9 -13.49 12.18 -22.24
C LYS A 9 -13.28 12.05 -20.73
N ASN A 10 -14.33 11.67 -20.01
CA ASN A 10 -14.30 11.54 -18.55
C ASN A 10 -13.80 10.15 -18.13
N LEU A 11 -12.88 10.12 -17.18
CA LEU A 11 -12.25 8.91 -16.63
C LEU A 11 -12.59 8.77 -15.15
N PHE A 12 -13.17 7.63 -14.78
CA PHE A 12 -13.36 7.25 -13.39
C PHE A 12 -12.51 6.01 -13.07
N VAL A 13 -11.65 6.11 -12.06
CA VAL A 13 -10.84 4.97 -11.59
C VAL A 13 -11.29 4.60 -10.19
N ARG A 14 -11.80 3.38 -10.03
CA ARG A 14 -12.08 2.80 -8.72
C ARG A 14 -10.93 1.94 -8.26
N THR A 15 -10.27 2.36 -7.19
CA THR A 15 -9.15 1.64 -6.60
C THR A 15 -9.60 0.67 -5.52
N PHE A 16 -9.19 -0.59 -5.65
CA PHE A 16 -9.31 -1.61 -4.63
C PHE A 16 -7.91 -2.10 -4.23
N GLY A 17 -7.64 -2.23 -2.93
CA GLY A 17 -6.45 -2.93 -2.44
C GLY A 17 -5.52 -2.14 -1.54
N CYS A 18 -4.25 -2.06 -1.93
CA CYS A 18 -3.14 -1.58 -1.12
C CYS A 18 -2.53 -0.27 -1.64
N ALA A 19 -1.46 0.21 -1.01
CA ALA A 19 -0.75 1.43 -1.41
C ALA A 19 -0.25 1.36 -2.88
N MET A 20 0.17 0.19 -3.35
CA MET A 20 0.54 0.00 -4.76
C MET A 20 -0.63 0.26 -5.70
N ASN A 21 -1.85 -0.21 -5.38
CA ASN A 21 -3.02 0.08 -6.21
C ASN A 21 -3.37 1.58 -6.22
N VAL A 22 -3.17 2.28 -5.09
CA VAL A 22 -3.36 3.74 -5.04
C VAL A 22 -2.37 4.43 -5.98
N GLN A 23 -1.10 4.04 -5.94
CA GLN A 23 -0.09 4.57 -6.84
C GLN A 23 -0.35 4.20 -8.31
N ASP A 24 -0.71 2.95 -8.60
CA ASP A 24 -1.09 2.50 -9.94
C ASP A 24 -2.26 3.34 -10.48
N SER A 25 -3.25 3.69 -9.64
CA SER A 25 -4.36 4.56 -10.02
C SER A 25 -3.91 5.99 -10.31
N ALA A 26 -2.99 6.56 -9.51
CA ALA A 26 -2.40 7.87 -9.80
C ALA A 26 -1.64 7.86 -11.16
N ARG A 27 -0.97 6.76 -11.46
CA ARG A 27 -0.27 6.54 -12.74
C ARG A 27 -1.22 6.41 -13.93
N ILE A 28 -2.29 5.63 -13.78
CA ILE A 28 -3.38 5.53 -14.79
C ILE A 28 -3.92 6.92 -15.10
N HIS A 29 -4.21 7.73 -14.07
CA HIS A 29 -4.71 9.09 -14.27
C HIS A 29 -3.72 9.98 -15.03
N GLY A 30 -2.45 10.02 -14.64
CA GLY A 30 -1.50 10.92 -15.29
C GLY A 30 -1.11 10.50 -16.71
N ILE A 31 -1.05 9.20 -17.02
CA ILE A 31 -0.86 8.72 -18.40
C ILE A 31 -2.05 9.09 -19.28
N LEU A 32 -3.28 8.81 -18.82
CA LEU A 32 -4.46 9.12 -19.63
C LEU A 32 -4.75 10.62 -19.71
N ALA A 33 -4.28 11.43 -18.75
CA ALA A 33 -4.34 12.88 -18.85
C ALA A 33 -3.55 13.42 -20.05
N LEU A 34 -2.41 12.79 -20.41
CA LEU A 34 -1.67 13.17 -21.63
C LEU A 34 -2.45 12.89 -22.92
N GLU A 35 -3.30 11.86 -22.89
CA GLU A 35 -4.21 11.51 -23.99
C GLU A 35 -5.48 12.38 -24.01
N GLY A 36 -5.62 13.31 -23.06
CA GLY A 36 -6.75 14.26 -22.99
C GLY A 36 -7.96 13.78 -22.17
N TYR A 37 -7.83 12.69 -21.42
CA TYR A 37 -8.87 12.23 -20.47
C TYR A 37 -8.89 13.12 -19.22
N ARG A 38 -10.08 13.32 -18.65
CA ARG A 38 -10.28 14.14 -17.45
C ARG A 38 -10.82 13.28 -16.30
N PRO A 39 -10.21 13.32 -15.11
CA PRO A 39 -10.74 12.60 -13.96
C PRO A 39 -12.11 13.14 -13.54
N VAL A 40 -13.00 12.25 -13.13
CA VAL A 40 -14.30 12.57 -12.50
C VAL A 40 -14.47 11.81 -11.19
N ASP A 41 -15.24 12.37 -10.26
CA ASP A 41 -15.46 11.78 -8.93
C ASP A 41 -16.60 10.76 -8.89
N ARG A 42 -17.48 10.77 -9.90
CA ARG A 42 -18.64 9.88 -9.99
C ARG A 42 -18.52 8.97 -11.20
N GLU A 43 -18.87 7.72 -11.00
CA GLU A 43 -18.89 6.70 -12.06
C GLU A 43 -19.88 7.07 -13.17
N ASP A 44 -21.04 7.64 -12.83
CA ASP A 44 -22.10 7.99 -13.78
C ASP A 44 -21.67 9.07 -14.80
N ASP A 45 -20.64 9.86 -14.46
CA ASP A 45 -20.15 10.94 -15.32
C ASP A 45 -19.11 10.45 -16.35
N ALA A 46 -18.64 9.22 -16.21
CA ALA A 46 -17.49 8.69 -16.94
C ALA A 46 -17.83 8.19 -18.36
N ASP A 47 -16.89 8.37 -19.27
CA ASP A 47 -16.84 7.65 -20.56
C ASP A 47 -16.02 6.37 -20.47
N VAL A 48 -15.03 6.35 -19.55
CA VAL A 48 -14.18 5.19 -19.26
C VAL A 48 -14.15 4.94 -17.76
N VAL A 49 -14.50 3.73 -17.37
CA VAL A 49 -14.47 3.26 -15.98
C VAL A 49 -13.39 2.19 -15.85
N ILE A 50 -12.42 2.41 -14.97
CA ILE A 50 -11.35 1.44 -14.68
C ILE A 50 -11.47 0.95 -13.24
N LEU A 51 -11.62 -0.37 -13.08
CA LEU A 51 -11.52 -1.03 -11.78
C LEU A 51 -10.08 -1.50 -11.57
N ASN A 52 -9.32 -0.84 -10.70
CA ASN A 52 -7.96 -1.25 -10.36
C ASN A 52 -7.98 -2.18 -9.14
N THR A 53 -7.59 -3.44 -9.33
CA THR A 53 -7.90 -4.57 -8.43
C THR A 53 -6.67 -5.12 -7.69
N CYS A 54 -6.93 -5.78 -6.56
CA CYS A 54 -5.92 -6.43 -5.73
C CYS A 54 -6.28 -7.90 -5.51
N ALA A 55 -5.31 -8.80 -5.71
CA ALA A 55 -5.46 -10.25 -5.55
C ALA A 55 -5.04 -10.73 -4.15
N ILE A 56 -4.50 -9.84 -3.31
CA ILE A 56 -3.89 -10.23 -2.03
C ILE A 56 -4.89 -10.13 -0.88
N ARG A 57 -5.68 -9.06 -0.83
CA ARG A 57 -6.62 -8.81 0.28
C ARG A 57 -7.89 -9.64 0.12
N ASP A 58 -8.09 -10.59 1.04
CA ASP A 58 -9.28 -11.43 1.10
C ASP A 58 -10.58 -10.58 1.10
N GLY A 59 -11.61 -11.10 0.43
CA GLY A 59 -12.89 -10.43 0.20
C GLY A 59 -12.88 -9.34 -0.89
N THR A 60 -11.71 -8.91 -1.40
CA THR A 60 -11.65 -7.93 -2.51
C THR A 60 -12.14 -8.56 -3.82
N GLU A 61 -11.85 -9.84 -4.04
CA GLU A 61 -12.28 -10.56 -5.24
C GLU A 61 -13.80 -10.74 -5.30
N ARG A 62 -14.44 -11.17 -4.19
CA ARG A 62 -15.91 -11.23 -4.11
C ARG A 62 -16.57 -9.86 -4.30
N LYS A 63 -16.00 -8.81 -3.69
CA LYS A 63 -16.49 -7.43 -3.88
C LYS A 63 -16.35 -7.00 -5.34
N PHE A 64 -15.22 -7.30 -5.97
CA PHE A 64 -14.97 -7.02 -7.38
C PHE A 64 -15.97 -7.74 -8.28
N LEU A 65 -16.22 -9.04 -8.07
CA LEU A 65 -17.21 -9.81 -8.83
C LEU A 65 -18.63 -9.24 -8.65
N GLY A 66 -18.99 -8.84 -7.43
CA GLY A 66 -20.26 -8.14 -7.16
C GLY A 66 -20.36 -6.83 -7.95
N GLU A 67 -19.26 -6.07 -8.00
CA GLU A 67 -19.22 -4.79 -8.70
C GLU A 67 -19.30 -4.95 -10.21
N LEU A 68 -18.64 -5.95 -10.78
CA LEU A 68 -18.81 -6.33 -12.18
C LEU A 68 -20.27 -6.72 -12.48
N GLY A 69 -20.95 -7.38 -11.55
CA GLY A 69 -22.38 -7.65 -11.65
C GLY A 69 -23.22 -6.36 -11.75
N ARG A 70 -22.86 -5.32 -10.99
CA ARG A 70 -23.50 -4.00 -11.00
C ARG A 70 -23.28 -3.25 -12.31
N LEU A 71 -22.08 -3.33 -12.89
CA LEU A 71 -21.76 -2.69 -14.18
C LEU A 71 -22.68 -3.14 -15.32
N ARG A 72 -23.19 -4.39 -15.27
CA ARG A 72 -24.18 -4.89 -16.23
C ARG A 72 -25.49 -4.08 -16.22
N GLN A 73 -25.88 -3.51 -15.08
CA GLN A 73 -27.16 -2.83 -14.90
C GLN A 73 -27.13 -1.35 -15.30
N LEU A 74 -25.94 -0.72 -15.37
CA LEU A 74 -25.76 0.69 -15.73
C LEU A 74 -25.81 0.96 -17.23
N ARG A 75 -25.94 -0.08 -18.07
CA ARG A 75 -26.17 0.07 -19.50
C ARG A 75 -27.63 0.35 -19.79
N ASP A 76 -28.06 1.59 -19.55
CA ASP A 76 -29.36 2.09 -20.01
C ASP A 76 -29.16 3.45 -20.70
N GLY A 77 -29.34 3.50 -22.03
CA GLY A 77 -29.20 4.71 -22.86
C GLY A 77 -28.26 4.62 -24.07
N GLU A 78 -28.21 5.71 -24.86
CA GLU A 78 -27.46 5.85 -26.14
C GLU A 78 -25.93 6.06 -25.98
N ARG A 79 -25.42 6.26 -24.74
CA ARG A 79 -23.99 6.54 -24.48
C ARG A 79 -23.22 5.25 -24.14
N ARG A 80 -22.26 4.86 -24.98
CA ARG A 80 -21.34 3.74 -24.71
C ARG A 80 -20.27 4.15 -23.69
N VAL A 81 -20.27 3.50 -22.52
CA VAL A 81 -19.20 3.57 -21.51
C VAL A 81 -18.26 2.38 -21.70
N LEU A 82 -16.94 2.62 -21.67
CA LEU A 82 -15.92 1.57 -21.73
C LEU A 82 -15.54 1.11 -20.32
N TYR A 83 -15.42 -0.20 -20.14
CA TYR A 83 -15.07 -0.81 -18.86
C TYR A 83 -13.72 -1.53 -18.94
N GLY A 84 -12.78 -1.08 -18.12
CA GLY A 84 -11.45 -1.64 -17.95
C GLY A 84 -11.27 -2.31 -16.60
N VAL A 85 -10.53 -3.42 -16.56
CA VAL A 85 -10.06 -4.01 -15.30
C VAL A 85 -8.54 -4.08 -15.29
N GLY A 86 -7.94 -3.46 -14.27
CA GLY A 86 -6.49 -3.41 -14.06
C GLY A 86 -6.07 -4.07 -12.76
N GLY A 87 -4.76 -4.21 -12.56
CA GLY A 87 -4.16 -4.61 -11.27
C GLY A 87 -3.90 -6.10 -11.14
N CYS A 88 -3.79 -6.60 -9.91
CA CYS A 88 -3.28 -7.96 -9.66
C CYS A 88 -4.27 -9.05 -10.07
N VAL A 89 -5.58 -8.85 -9.90
CA VAL A 89 -6.59 -9.83 -10.36
C VAL A 89 -6.64 -9.84 -11.89
N ALA A 90 -6.52 -8.67 -12.52
CA ALA A 90 -6.42 -8.56 -13.98
C ALA A 90 -5.18 -9.30 -14.53
N GLN A 91 -4.03 -9.18 -13.87
CA GLN A 91 -2.82 -9.90 -14.21
C GLN A 91 -2.97 -11.42 -14.07
N GLU A 92 -3.67 -11.89 -13.02
CA GLU A 92 -3.90 -13.31 -12.77
C GLU A 92 -4.88 -13.93 -13.78
N LEU A 93 -6.00 -13.25 -14.05
CA LEU A 93 -7.07 -13.80 -14.89
C LEU A 93 -6.88 -13.54 -16.38
N GLY A 94 -6.28 -12.41 -16.77
CA GLY A 94 -6.01 -12.05 -18.16
C GLY A 94 -7.23 -12.19 -19.07
N GLU A 95 -7.06 -12.92 -20.18
CA GLU A 95 -8.12 -13.19 -21.16
C GLU A 95 -9.34 -13.91 -20.56
N ARG A 96 -9.14 -14.77 -19.56
CA ARG A 96 -10.25 -15.49 -18.91
C ARG A 96 -11.25 -14.54 -18.25
N LEU A 97 -10.80 -13.35 -17.84
CA LEU A 97 -11.70 -12.34 -17.30
C LEU A 97 -12.62 -11.76 -18.38
N LEU A 98 -12.11 -11.58 -19.60
CA LEU A 98 -12.93 -11.15 -20.74
C LEU A 98 -13.98 -12.21 -21.08
N ASP A 99 -13.62 -13.49 -21.01
CA ASP A 99 -14.57 -14.59 -21.26
C ASP A 99 -15.67 -14.65 -20.19
N GLN A 100 -15.30 -14.52 -18.91
CA GLN A 100 -16.24 -14.57 -17.79
C GLN A 100 -17.15 -13.34 -17.72
N VAL A 101 -16.67 -12.20 -18.23
CA VAL A 101 -17.30 -10.90 -18.04
C VAL A 101 -17.43 -10.18 -19.39
N PRO A 102 -18.44 -10.51 -20.20
CA PRO A 102 -18.56 -10.01 -21.58
C PRO A 102 -18.66 -8.49 -21.75
N HIS A 103 -18.99 -7.76 -20.68
CA HIS A 103 -19.12 -6.30 -20.71
C HIS A 103 -17.84 -5.54 -20.34
N VAL A 104 -16.75 -6.26 -20.01
CA VAL A 104 -15.43 -5.66 -19.87
C VAL A 104 -14.83 -5.52 -21.28
N ASP A 105 -14.47 -4.30 -21.66
CA ASP A 105 -13.89 -3.98 -22.96
C ASP A 105 -12.38 -4.25 -22.97
N PHE A 106 -11.68 -4.04 -21.85
CA PHE A 106 -10.24 -4.33 -21.77
C PHE A 106 -9.75 -4.74 -20.38
N VAL A 107 -8.65 -5.48 -20.37
CA VAL A 107 -7.95 -5.95 -19.18
C VAL A 107 -6.48 -5.58 -19.32
N PHE A 108 -5.87 -5.09 -18.24
CA PHE A 108 -4.43 -4.80 -18.25
C PHE A 108 -3.74 -5.24 -16.96
N GLY A 109 -2.55 -5.79 -17.13
CA GLY A 109 -1.69 -6.28 -16.07
C GLY A 109 -1.06 -5.16 -15.24
N THR A 110 -0.41 -5.54 -14.14
CA THR A 110 0.25 -4.59 -13.23
C THR A 110 1.47 -3.90 -13.85
N GLN A 111 2.07 -4.51 -14.87
CA GLN A 111 3.22 -3.97 -15.60
C GLN A 111 2.84 -3.37 -16.96
N ALA A 112 1.55 -3.35 -17.31
CA ALA A 112 1.04 -2.88 -18.61
C ALA A 112 0.47 -1.46 -18.57
N ILE A 113 0.50 -0.77 -17.42
CA ILE A 113 -0.10 0.56 -17.24
C ILE A 113 0.44 1.59 -18.26
N HIS A 114 1.73 1.53 -18.59
CA HIS A 114 2.35 2.41 -19.59
C HIS A 114 1.83 2.17 -21.03
N ARG A 115 1.23 1.00 -21.30
CA ARG A 115 0.64 0.64 -22.60
C ARG A 115 -0.86 0.92 -22.70
N LEU A 116 -1.44 1.46 -21.63
CA LEU A 116 -2.88 1.71 -21.56
C LEU A 116 -3.41 2.62 -22.70
N PRO A 117 -2.69 3.67 -23.16
CA PRO A 117 -3.11 4.43 -24.34
C PRO A 117 -3.28 3.54 -25.58
N GLN A 118 -2.33 2.63 -25.85
CA GLN A 118 -2.39 1.71 -26.98
C GLN A 118 -3.51 0.68 -26.80
N THR A 119 -3.72 0.17 -25.59
CA THR A 119 -4.85 -0.72 -25.27
C THR A 119 -6.18 -0.04 -25.56
N LEU A 120 -6.36 1.21 -25.11
CA LEU A 120 -7.59 1.98 -25.33
C LEU A 120 -7.81 2.31 -26.81
N ALA A 121 -6.76 2.69 -27.54
CA ALA A 121 -6.85 2.96 -28.97
C ALA A 121 -7.41 1.74 -29.74
N ARG A 122 -6.92 0.53 -29.45
CA ARG A 122 -7.46 -0.71 -30.05
C ARG A 122 -8.94 -0.93 -29.73
N VAL A 123 -9.35 -0.69 -28.49
CA VAL A 123 -10.76 -0.84 -28.08
C VAL A 123 -11.67 0.19 -28.78
N VAL A 124 -11.21 1.42 -28.90
CA VAL A 124 -11.99 2.54 -29.47
C VAL A 124 -12.04 2.47 -30.99
N GLU A 125 -10.90 2.26 -31.64
CA GLU A 125 -10.75 2.38 -33.10
C GLU A 125 -11.06 1.06 -33.82
N GLN A 126 -10.69 -0.08 -33.23
CA GLN A 126 -10.82 -1.40 -33.86
C GLN A 126 -12.02 -2.19 -33.31
N GLY A 127 -12.64 -1.71 -32.22
CA GLY A 127 -13.75 -2.41 -31.56
C GLY A 127 -13.34 -3.72 -30.90
N GLU A 128 -12.04 -3.93 -30.65
CA GLU A 128 -11.50 -5.14 -30.05
C GLU A 128 -11.74 -5.19 -28.54
N ARG A 129 -11.85 -6.40 -28.00
CA ARG A 129 -11.71 -6.64 -26.55
C ARG A 129 -10.28 -7.09 -26.29
N VAL A 130 -9.54 -6.33 -25.49
CA VAL A 130 -8.07 -6.50 -25.37
C VAL A 130 -7.68 -6.91 -23.96
N ALA A 131 -6.86 -7.96 -23.83
CA ALA A 131 -6.17 -8.28 -22.58
C ALA A 131 -4.66 -8.08 -22.76
N ASP A 132 -4.08 -7.07 -22.10
CA ASP A 132 -2.63 -6.84 -22.08
C ASP A 132 -2.06 -7.13 -20.70
N VAL A 133 -1.62 -8.37 -20.50
CA VAL A 133 -1.01 -8.85 -19.25
C VAL A 133 0.48 -9.18 -19.42
N ALA A 134 1.12 -8.68 -20.48
CA ALA A 134 2.53 -8.96 -20.70
C ALA A 134 3.40 -8.26 -19.64
N HIS A 135 4.34 -9.02 -19.07
CA HIS A 135 5.34 -8.48 -18.17
C HIS A 135 6.29 -7.51 -18.90
N CYS A 136 6.87 -6.59 -18.15
CA CYS A 136 7.83 -5.61 -18.64
C CYS A 136 9.04 -5.63 -17.70
N ASP A 137 10.24 -5.72 -18.29
CA ASP A 137 11.49 -5.80 -17.56
C ASP A 137 12.14 -4.42 -17.31
N ASP A 138 11.60 -3.36 -17.90
CA ASP A 138 12.10 -1.99 -17.73
C ASP A 138 11.56 -1.37 -16.43
N PRO A 139 12.42 -1.10 -15.42
CA PRO A 139 11.99 -0.55 -14.14
C PRO A 139 11.31 0.82 -14.29
N GLU A 140 11.79 1.69 -15.18
CA GLU A 140 11.24 3.04 -15.34
C GLU A 140 9.87 3.00 -16.03
N LEU A 141 9.66 2.10 -17.00
CA LEU A 141 8.33 1.89 -17.59
C LEU A 141 7.36 1.16 -16.66
N VAL A 142 7.86 0.45 -15.64
CA VAL A 142 7.00 -0.28 -14.70
C VAL A 142 6.70 0.53 -13.45
N THR A 143 7.64 1.35 -12.99
CA THR A 143 7.56 2.02 -11.68
C THR A 143 7.69 3.54 -11.74
N GLY A 144 8.20 4.08 -12.84
CA GLY A 144 8.35 5.51 -13.07
C GLY A 144 7.28 6.10 -13.99
N GLY A 145 7.11 7.42 -13.88
CA GLY A 145 6.43 8.25 -14.87
C GLY A 145 5.04 8.74 -14.49
N LEU A 146 4.76 9.97 -14.93
CA LEU A 146 3.47 10.63 -15.11
C LEU A 146 2.37 10.22 -14.12
N GLU A 147 2.63 10.27 -12.82
CA GLU A 147 1.53 10.22 -11.87
C GLU A 147 0.78 11.55 -11.87
N ALA A 148 -0.52 11.49 -11.56
CA ALA A 148 -1.28 12.69 -11.28
C ALA A 148 -0.60 13.53 -10.19
N ARG A 149 -0.59 14.85 -10.39
CA ARG A 149 -0.10 15.82 -9.40
C ARG A 149 -0.96 15.80 -8.15
N GLY A 150 -0.37 16.16 -7.01
CA GLY A 150 -1.12 16.50 -5.80
C GLY A 150 -1.70 15.29 -5.06
N GLN A 151 -0.83 14.36 -4.64
CA GLN A 151 -1.22 13.24 -3.76
C GLN A 151 -1.63 13.66 -2.34
N GLY A 152 -1.65 14.97 -2.06
CA GLY A 152 -1.94 15.54 -0.76
C GLY A 152 -0.69 15.56 0.14
N PRO A 153 -0.87 15.58 1.47
CA PRO A 153 0.22 15.82 2.41
C PRO A 153 1.19 14.64 2.56
N LYS A 154 0.81 13.48 2.02
CA LYS A 154 1.60 12.27 1.97
C LYS A 154 1.68 11.81 0.52
N ALA A 155 2.88 11.63 0.00
CA ALA A 155 3.10 11.15 -1.35
C ALA A 155 3.76 9.78 -1.34
N PHE A 156 3.24 8.87 -2.14
CA PHE A 156 3.88 7.59 -2.43
C PHE A 156 4.93 7.75 -3.51
N VAL A 157 6.09 7.12 -3.30
CA VAL A 157 7.15 7.01 -4.30
C VAL A 157 7.51 5.54 -4.41
N THR A 158 7.23 4.94 -5.57
CA THR A 158 7.60 3.54 -5.83
C THR A 158 9.10 3.44 -5.98
N VAL A 159 9.80 2.63 -5.19
CA VAL A 159 11.26 2.47 -5.31
C VAL A 159 11.64 1.20 -6.06
N MET A 160 10.73 0.23 -6.06
CA MET A 160 10.92 -1.08 -6.68
C MET A 160 9.57 -1.74 -6.97
N GLN A 161 9.57 -2.70 -7.88
CA GLN A 161 8.41 -3.56 -8.14
C GLN A 161 8.85 -5.02 -8.30
N GLY A 162 7.94 -5.94 -7.99
CA GLY A 162 8.15 -7.38 -8.08
C GLY A 162 8.73 -7.98 -6.81
N CYS A 163 8.83 -9.31 -6.77
CA CYS A 163 9.36 -10.01 -5.60
C CYS A 163 10.05 -11.30 -6.05
N ASN A 164 11.30 -11.50 -5.60
CA ASN A 164 12.09 -12.68 -5.93
C ASN A 164 11.97 -13.78 -4.84
N MET A 165 11.16 -13.53 -3.81
CA MET A 165 10.88 -14.53 -2.78
C MET A 165 10.00 -15.64 -3.33
N THR A 166 10.21 -16.86 -2.82
CA THR A 166 9.50 -18.08 -3.25
C THR A 166 8.53 -18.58 -2.18
N CYS A 167 7.93 -17.66 -1.42
CA CYS A 167 6.96 -18.02 -0.37
C CYS A 167 5.80 -18.83 -0.96
N THR A 168 5.51 -19.99 -0.37
CA THR A 168 4.61 -21.00 -0.95
C THR A 168 3.17 -20.54 -1.13
N TYR A 169 2.73 -19.50 -0.41
CA TYR A 169 1.38 -18.95 -0.46
C TYR A 169 1.25 -17.66 -1.28
N CYS A 170 2.37 -17.08 -1.74
CA CYS A 170 2.39 -15.70 -2.24
C CYS A 170 2.24 -15.64 -3.76
N ILE A 171 1.21 -14.95 -4.25
CA ILE A 171 0.95 -14.74 -5.68
C ILE A 171 1.73 -13.56 -6.29
N VAL A 172 2.42 -12.77 -5.46
CA VAL A 172 3.10 -11.53 -5.88
C VAL A 172 4.12 -11.74 -7.00
N PRO A 173 5.00 -12.78 -6.98
CA PRO A 173 5.97 -12.98 -8.06
C PRO A 173 5.31 -13.15 -9.43
N PHE A 174 4.14 -13.78 -9.49
CA PHE A 174 3.36 -13.94 -10.72
C PHE A 174 2.63 -12.66 -11.12
N THR A 175 2.05 -11.95 -10.14
CA THR A 175 1.19 -10.79 -10.42
C THR A 175 1.93 -9.47 -10.56
N ARG A 176 3.18 -9.37 -10.10
CA ARG A 176 3.99 -8.15 -10.15
C ARG A 176 5.36 -8.36 -10.80
N GLY A 177 5.70 -9.59 -11.17
CA GLY A 177 6.97 -9.95 -11.81
C GLY A 177 8.13 -10.05 -10.83
N ARG A 178 9.33 -10.16 -11.41
CA ARG A 178 10.61 -10.20 -10.69
C ARG A 178 10.98 -8.83 -10.15
N GLU A 179 11.87 -8.79 -9.17
CA GLU A 179 12.32 -7.52 -8.60
C GLU A 179 13.07 -6.68 -9.63
N VAL A 180 12.59 -5.45 -9.79
CA VAL A 180 13.23 -4.38 -10.54
C VAL A 180 13.35 -3.16 -9.62
N TYR A 181 14.51 -2.52 -9.62
CA TYR A 181 14.85 -1.41 -8.73
C TYR A 181 15.06 -0.14 -9.56
N ARG A 182 14.51 0.98 -9.09
CA ARG A 182 14.73 2.29 -9.73
C ARG A 182 16.07 2.88 -9.35
N ALA A 183 16.60 3.76 -10.19
CA ALA A 183 17.80 4.53 -9.87
C ALA A 183 17.57 5.45 -8.65
N PRO A 184 18.52 5.54 -7.70
CA PRO A 184 18.41 6.42 -6.53
C PRO A 184 18.14 7.87 -6.93
N ASP A 185 18.84 8.37 -7.95
CA ASP A 185 18.67 9.75 -8.43
C ASP A 185 17.25 9.99 -8.95
N ALA A 186 16.65 9.03 -9.67
CA ALA A 186 15.27 9.15 -10.14
C ALA A 186 14.26 9.17 -8.98
N ILE A 187 14.51 8.39 -7.92
CA ILE A 187 13.69 8.37 -6.70
C ILE A 187 13.80 9.70 -5.95
N VAL A 188 15.02 10.24 -5.80
CA VAL A 188 15.31 11.51 -5.13
C VAL A 188 14.68 12.69 -5.90
N GLU A 189 14.80 12.71 -7.23
CA GLU A 189 14.15 13.71 -8.07
C GLU A 189 12.63 13.65 -7.95
N GLU A 190 12.04 12.45 -7.90
CA GLU A 190 10.61 12.32 -7.66
C GLU A 190 10.20 12.81 -6.28
N ALA A 191 10.94 12.43 -5.22
CA ALA A 191 10.68 12.92 -3.87
C ALA A 191 10.70 14.45 -3.81
N ARG A 192 11.67 15.09 -4.50
CA ARG A 192 11.73 16.56 -4.61
C ARG A 192 10.48 17.13 -5.28
N ARG A 193 10.06 16.58 -6.42
CA ARG A 193 8.81 17.01 -7.09
C ARG A 193 7.59 16.88 -6.18
N ARG A 194 7.49 15.80 -5.39
CA ARG A 194 6.37 15.63 -4.44
C ARG A 194 6.36 16.68 -3.36
N VAL A 195 7.53 17.05 -2.83
CA VAL A 195 7.67 18.14 -1.87
C VAL A 195 7.28 19.48 -2.49
N ASP A 196 7.71 19.74 -3.73
CA ASP A 196 7.33 20.95 -4.47
C ASP A 196 5.81 21.03 -4.72
N GLU A 197 5.14 19.88 -4.82
CA GLU A 197 3.67 19.75 -4.89
C GLU A 197 2.96 19.85 -3.52
N GLY A 198 3.71 20.02 -2.42
CA GLY A 198 3.18 20.23 -1.07
C GLY A 198 3.18 19.00 -0.16
N ALA A 199 3.78 17.87 -0.57
CA ALA A 199 3.92 16.71 0.30
C ALA A 199 4.85 17.01 1.48
N GLN A 200 4.48 16.53 2.67
CA GLN A 200 5.29 16.62 3.90
C GLN A 200 5.84 15.26 4.32
N GLU A 201 5.11 14.18 4.01
CA GLU A 201 5.55 12.80 4.20
C GLU A 201 5.83 12.14 2.83
N ILE A 202 7.07 11.68 2.63
CA ILE A 202 7.42 10.77 1.53
C ILE A 202 7.30 9.34 2.03
N HIS A 203 6.53 8.52 1.33
CA HIS A 203 6.33 7.12 1.66
C HIS A 203 6.86 6.23 0.53
N LEU A 204 8.00 5.59 0.76
CA LEU A 204 8.62 4.66 -0.18
C LEU A 204 7.84 3.33 -0.20
N ILE A 205 7.37 2.93 -1.37
CA ILE A 205 6.56 1.71 -1.55
C ILE A 205 7.17 0.76 -2.58
N GLY A 206 6.76 -0.50 -2.48
CA GLY A 206 7.20 -1.61 -3.32
C GLY A 206 6.54 -2.91 -2.85
N GLN A 207 7.18 -4.05 -3.11
CA GLN A 207 6.75 -5.36 -2.58
C GLN A 207 7.68 -5.85 -1.47
N THR A 208 8.99 -5.57 -1.59
CA THR A 208 10.00 -5.85 -0.58
C THR A 208 11.00 -4.69 -0.56
N VAL A 209 10.58 -3.51 -0.10
CA VAL A 209 11.40 -2.28 -0.23
C VAL A 209 12.76 -2.39 0.44
N ASN A 210 12.86 -3.12 1.56
CA ASN A 210 14.13 -3.31 2.24
C ASN A 210 15.07 -4.32 1.57
N SER A 211 14.67 -4.97 0.47
CA SER A 211 15.61 -5.69 -0.41
C SER A 211 16.31 -4.77 -1.41
N TYR A 212 15.98 -3.47 -1.42
CA TYR A 212 16.51 -2.51 -2.39
C TYR A 212 18.04 -2.51 -2.44
N TRP A 213 18.55 -2.55 -3.67
CA TRP A 213 19.92 -2.23 -3.99
C TRP A 213 20.00 -1.67 -5.41
N PHE A 214 21.02 -0.85 -5.68
CA PHE A 214 21.26 -0.31 -7.01
C PHE A 214 22.75 -0.23 -7.35
N GLY A 215 23.07 -0.36 -8.64
CA GLY A 215 24.43 -0.30 -9.18
C GLY A 215 25.20 -1.62 -9.11
N GLN A 216 26.33 -1.69 -9.84
CA GLN A 216 27.22 -2.85 -9.79
C GLN A 216 27.68 -3.11 -8.35
N SER A 217 27.72 -4.39 -7.97
CA SER A 217 28.11 -4.83 -6.62
C SER A 217 27.27 -4.24 -5.47
N LYS A 218 26.02 -3.83 -5.72
CA LYS A 218 25.12 -3.24 -4.71
C LYS A 218 25.68 -1.96 -4.08
N LYS A 219 26.20 -1.05 -4.92
CA LYS A 219 26.82 0.22 -4.49
C LYS A 219 25.93 1.06 -3.57
N THR A 220 24.62 1.00 -3.75
CA THR A 220 23.64 1.71 -2.92
C THR A 220 22.67 0.70 -2.35
N ASP A 221 22.56 0.62 -1.03
CA ASP A 221 21.57 -0.21 -0.36
C ASP A 221 20.32 0.60 0.07
N PHE A 222 19.40 -0.03 0.80
CA PHE A 222 18.19 0.65 1.23
C PHE A 222 18.43 1.74 2.29
N ALA A 223 19.42 1.57 3.18
CA ALA A 223 19.75 2.57 4.18
C ALA A 223 20.35 3.81 3.52
N ASP A 224 21.20 3.63 2.51
CA ASP A 224 21.72 4.72 1.68
C ASP A 224 20.58 5.49 0.98
N LEU A 225 19.60 4.77 0.42
CA LEU A 225 18.44 5.37 -0.21
C LEU A 225 17.60 6.18 0.79
N LEU A 226 17.37 5.65 2.00
CA LEU A 226 16.65 6.37 3.06
C LEU A 226 17.35 7.68 3.42
N ALA A 227 18.68 7.65 3.57
CA ALA A 227 19.47 8.84 3.84
C ALA A 227 19.39 9.87 2.69
N ALA A 228 19.49 9.42 1.44
CA ALA A 228 19.41 10.28 0.26
C ALA A 228 18.04 10.97 0.12
N VAL A 229 16.94 10.24 0.35
CA VAL A 229 15.59 10.82 0.30
C VAL A 229 15.35 11.75 1.48
N ALA A 230 15.82 11.40 2.69
CA ALA A 230 15.71 12.26 3.87
C ALA A 230 16.49 13.58 3.74
N ALA A 231 17.54 13.60 2.92
CA ALA A 231 18.33 14.81 2.64
C ALA A 231 17.67 15.79 1.67
N VAL A 232 16.56 15.40 1.03
CA VAL A 232 15.81 16.31 0.14
C VAL A 232 15.19 17.45 0.96
N PRO A 233 15.49 18.72 0.65
CA PRO A 233 14.92 19.85 1.39
C PRO A 233 13.39 19.81 1.39
N GLY A 234 12.78 19.86 2.58
CA GLY A 234 11.33 19.83 2.79
C GLY A 234 10.74 18.43 3.02
N VAL A 235 11.54 17.36 2.96
CA VAL A 235 11.13 16.04 3.49
C VAL A 235 11.17 16.08 5.01
N GLU A 236 10.01 16.31 5.63
CA GLU A 236 9.86 16.34 7.09
C GLU A 236 9.62 14.96 7.69
N ARG A 237 8.94 14.09 6.93
CA ARG A 237 8.68 12.70 7.31
C ARG A 237 9.01 11.76 6.16
N LEU A 238 9.70 10.68 6.49
CA LEU A 238 10.01 9.58 5.61
C LEU A 238 9.45 8.31 6.22
N ARG A 239 8.75 7.53 5.40
CA ARG A 239 8.22 6.21 5.76
C ARG A 239 8.49 5.24 4.64
N PHE A 240 8.45 3.97 4.95
CA PHE A 240 8.36 2.92 3.95
C PHE A 240 7.42 1.82 4.42
N SER A 241 6.93 1.01 3.49
CA SER A 241 6.13 -0.17 3.80
C SER A 241 6.53 -1.34 2.90
N THR A 242 6.08 -2.54 3.27
CA THR A 242 6.38 -3.82 2.62
C THR A 242 7.84 -4.26 2.82
N SER A 243 8.13 -4.77 4.02
CA SER A 243 9.45 -5.25 4.39
C SER A 243 9.48 -6.76 4.60
N HIS A 244 10.66 -7.34 4.48
CA HIS A 244 10.90 -8.75 4.78
C HIS A 244 11.94 -8.88 5.90
N PRO A 245 11.72 -9.71 6.95
CA PRO A 245 12.65 -9.86 8.08
C PRO A 245 14.09 -10.19 7.65
N ARG A 246 14.23 -11.06 6.64
CA ARG A 246 15.53 -11.41 6.03
C ARG A 246 16.40 -10.21 5.64
N TRP A 247 15.79 -9.06 5.30
CA TRP A 247 16.50 -7.87 4.83
C TRP A 247 16.51 -6.73 5.85
N VAL A 248 16.32 -7.05 7.14
CA VAL A 248 16.62 -6.08 8.20
C VAL A 248 18.12 -6.15 8.50
N SER A 249 18.88 -5.24 7.89
CA SER A 249 20.32 -5.12 8.10
C SER A 249 20.64 -4.25 9.33
N PRO A 250 21.86 -4.35 9.90
CA PRO A 250 22.33 -3.40 10.91
C PRO A 250 22.21 -1.94 10.44
N ALA A 251 22.58 -1.65 9.19
CA ALA A 251 22.45 -0.30 8.63
C ALA A 251 20.99 0.21 8.60
N LEU A 252 20.01 -0.67 8.36
CA LEU A 252 18.60 -0.30 8.43
C LEU A 252 18.15 -0.04 9.89
N ILE A 253 18.66 -0.82 10.85
CA ILE A 253 18.40 -0.60 12.28
C ILE A 253 19.00 0.74 12.72
N ASP A 254 20.24 1.02 12.33
CA ASP A 254 20.92 2.29 12.61
C ASP A 254 20.21 3.48 11.98
N ALA A 255 19.59 3.31 10.80
CA ALA A 255 18.80 4.36 10.17
C ALA A 255 17.61 4.83 11.04
N PHE A 256 16.96 3.92 11.78
CA PHE A 256 15.88 4.29 12.72
C PHE A 256 16.37 5.10 13.93
N ALA A 257 17.66 5.03 14.26
CA ALA A 257 18.27 5.85 15.29
C ALA A 257 18.85 7.17 14.73
N GLY A 258 19.39 7.13 13.51
CA GLY A 258 20.23 8.20 12.95
C GLY A 258 19.56 9.13 11.93
N VAL A 259 18.40 8.78 11.35
CA VAL A 259 17.74 9.58 10.32
C VAL A 259 16.48 10.27 10.90
N PRO A 260 16.52 11.58 11.25
CA PRO A 260 15.41 12.24 11.94
C PRO A 260 14.09 12.27 11.15
N ALA A 261 14.16 12.33 9.81
CA ALA A 261 12.97 12.28 8.97
C ALA A 261 12.31 10.89 9.00
N LEU A 262 13.07 9.81 9.23
CA LEU A 262 12.54 8.45 9.25
C LEU A 262 11.62 8.26 10.46
N CYS A 263 10.34 8.04 10.19
CA CYS A 263 9.33 7.85 11.20
C CYS A 263 9.52 6.52 11.94
N GLU A 264 9.23 6.51 13.24
CA GLU A 264 9.39 5.38 14.17
C GLU A 264 8.29 4.33 13.97
N SER A 265 8.19 3.78 12.76
CA SER A 265 7.19 2.77 12.41
C SER A 265 7.74 1.81 11.38
N LEU A 266 7.61 0.51 11.68
CA LEU A 266 8.01 -0.55 10.77
C LEU A 266 6.91 -1.61 10.66
N HIS A 267 6.55 -1.92 9.42
CA HIS A 267 5.70 -3.06 9.11
C HIS A 267 6.55 -4.25 8.69
N LEU A 268 6.61 -5.28 9.53
CA LEU A 268 7.52 -6.41 9.38
C LEU A 268 6.79 -7.77 9.49
N PRO A 269 6.17 -8.25 8.40
CA PRO A 269 5.40 -9.50 8.38
C PRO A 269 6.16 -10.76 8.81
N VAL A 270 5.72 -11.36 9.93
CA VAL A 270 6.24 -12.64 10.45
C VAL A 270 5.53 -13.84 9.85
N GLN A 271 4.24 -13.70 9.54
CA GLN A 271 3.34 -14.71 8.97
C GLN A 271 2.95 -15.85 9.91
N SER A 272 3.87 -16.37 10.73
CA SER A 272 3.59 -17.39 11.77
C SER A 272 4.63 -17.32 12.88
N GLY A 273 4.29 -17.75 14.11
CA GLY A 273 5.29 -17.95 15.17
C GLY A 273 5.85 -19.37 15.25
N SER A 274 5.43 -20.29 14.38
CA SER A 274 5.97 -21.66 14.33
C SER A 274 7.10 -21.78 13.32
N ASP A 275 8.27 -22.23 13.76
CA ASP A 275 9.41 -22.52 12.88
C ASP A 275 9.08 -23.57 11.81
N ARG A 276 8.22 -24.53 12.12
CA ARG A 276 7.79 -25.55 11.16
C ARG A 276 6.96 -24.92 10.05
N VAL A 277 6.00 -24.07 10.41
CA VAL A 277 5.15 -23.35 9.44
C VAL A 277 5.98 -22.32 8.66
N LEU A 278 6.84 -21.55 9.33
CA LEU A 278 7.76 -20.59 8.68
C LEU A 278 8.67 -21.25 7.64
N ARG A 279 9.18 -22.45 7.95
CA ARG A 279 9.98 -23.25 7.03
C ARG A 279 9.17 -23.71 5.83
N ASP A 280 7.96 -24.23 6.05
CA ASP A 280 7.06 -24.65 4.96
C ASP A 280 6.62 -23.46 4.08
N MET A 281 6.38 -22.31 4.69
CA MET A 281 6.15 -21.03 4.01
C MET A 281 7.38 -20.48 3.27
N ARG A 282 8.56 -21.11 3.42
CA ARG A 282 9.87 -20.68 2.88
C ARG A 282 10.24 -19.25 3.27
N ARG A 283 10.02 -18.87 4.54
CA ARG A 283 10.36 -17.54 5.05
C ARG A 283 11.88 -17.32 5.21
N GLY A 284 12.63 -18.41 5.42
CA GLY A 284 14.10 -18.36 5.52
C GLY A 284 14.63 -17.76 6.82
N TYR A 285 13.82 -17.77 7.88
CA TYR A 285 14.20 -17.39 9.24
C TYR A 285 13.36 -18.19 10.26
N THR A 286 13.78 -18.19 11.52
CA THR A 286 13.06 -18.74 12.68
C THR A 286 12.36 -17.66 13.49
N ALA A 287 11.44 -18.05 14.38
CA ALA A 287 10.81 -17.17 15.35
C ALA A 287 11.85 -16.51 16.27
N GLU A 288 12.92 -17.22 16.64
CA GLU A 288 14.01 -16.67 17.46
C GLU A 288 14.78 -15.57 16.73
N GLN A 289 15.18 -15.82 15.47
CA GLN A 289 15.84 -14.79 14.66
C GLN A 289 14.95 -13.55 14.46
N TYR A 290 13.63 -13.76 14.38
CA TYR A 290 12.69 -12.64 14.33
C TYR A 290 12.66 -11.86 15.65
N ARG A 291 12.69 -12.55 16.81
CA ARG A 291 12.77 -11.89 18.14
C ARG A 291 14.05 -11.06 18.26
N ASP A 292 15.19 -11.59 17.80
CA ASP A 292 16.47 -10.87 17.81
C ASP A 292 16.39 -9.57 16.99
N ILE A 293 15.79 -9.63 15.80
CA ILE A 293 15.56 -8.45 14.95
C ILE A 293 14.71 -7.40 15.70
N ILE A 294 13.61 -7.82 16.32
CA ILE A 294 12.73 -6.91 17.06
C ILE A 294 13.44 -6.32 18.28
N ALA A 295 14.24 -7.11 19.00
CA ALA A 295 15.03 -6.64 20.13
C ALA A 295 16.05 -5.57 19.71
N ALA A 296 16.76 -5.80 18.60
CA ALA A 296 17.72 -4.84 18.06
C ALA A 296 17.04 -3.54 17.59
N LEU A 297 15.88 -3.63 16.92
CA LEU A 297 15.09 -2.46 16.53
C LEU A 297 14.63 -1.62 17.73
N ARG A 298 14.14 -2.28 18.79
CA ARG A 298 13.72 -1.59 20.04
C ARG A 298 14.89 -0.99 20.81
N ALA A 299 16.08 -1.60 20.73
CA ALA A 299 17.28 -1.05 21.33
C ALA A 299 17.74 0.23 20.60
N ALA A 300 17.67 0.25 19.26
CA ALA A 300 18.04 1.41 18.46
C ALA A 300 16.99 2.52 18.49
N CYS A 301 15.70 2.15 18.51
CA CYS A 301 14.57 3.07 18.49
C CYS A 301 13.49 2.60 19.50
N PRO A 302 13.57 3.04 20.78
CA PRO A 302 12.64 2.59 21.82
C PRO A 302 11.16 2.90 21.57
N GLU A 303 10.88 3.96 20.81
CA GLU A 303 9.53 4.41 20.44
C GLU A 303 8.99 3.73 19.16
N ILE A 304 9.72 2.74 18.60
CA ILE A 304 9.32 2.12 17.33
C ILE A 304 7.96 1.40 17.44
N VAL A 305 7.03 1.82 16.58
CA VAL A 305 5.73 1.18 16.42
C VAL A 305 5.84 0.04 15.42
N LEU A 306 5.57 -1.17 15.88
CA LEU A 306 5.73 -2.38 15.09
C LEU A 306 4.38 -2.94 14.66
N SER A 307 4.27 -3.22 13.37
CA SER A 307 3.14 -3.96 12.82
C SER A 307 3.58 -5.18 12.04
N THR A 308 2.72 -6.18 11.94
CA THR A 308 3.03 -7.45 11.27
C THR A 308 1.80 -8.05 10.61
N ASP A 309 2.03 -9.04 9.74
CA ASP A 309 0.97 -9.87 9.18
C ASP A 309 1.09 -11.28 9.78
N ILE A 310 -0.07 -11.91 10.06
CA ILE A 310 -0.15 -13.31 10.48
C ILE A 310 -1.21 -14.04 9.65
N ILE A 311 -0.87 -15.24 9.18
CA ILE A 311 -1.77 -16.14 8.45
C ILE A 311 -2.07 -17.33 9.37
N VAL A 312 -3.34 -17.53 9.69
CA VAL A 312 -3.82 -18.71 10.45
C VAL A 312 -4.48 -19.72 9.53
N GLY A 313 -4.51 -20.99 9.93
CA GLY A 313 -5.09 -22.06 9.13
C GLY A 313 -4.27 -22.39 7.88
N TYR A 314 -2.97 -22.10 7.89
CA TYR A 314 -2.07 -22.51 6.80
C TYR A 314 -2.07 -24.05 6.65
N PRO A 315 -1.89 -24.61 5.43
CA PRO A 315 -1.95 -26.06 5.22
C PRO A 315 -1.02 -26.83 6.16
N GLY A 316 -1.60 -27.79 6.88
CA GLY A 316 -0.93 -28.62 7.88
C GLY A 316 -0.68 -27.94 9.22
N GLU A 317 -1.18 -26.73 9.49
CA GLU A 317 -1.02 -26.02 10.78
C GLU A 317 -1.73 -26.76 11.94
N THR A 318 -0.96 -27.18 12.93
CA THR A 318 -1.45 -27.88 14.13
C THR A 318 -1.74 -26.91 15.27
N ASP A 319 -2.38 -27.38 16.33
CA ASP A 319 -2.64 -26.57 17.52
C ASP A 319 -1.35 -26.10 18.21
N ALA A 320 -0.28 -26.90 18.16
CA ALA A 320 1.02 -26.50 18.68
C ALA A 320 1.65 -25.35 17.88
N ASP A 321 1.44 -25.32 16.55
CA ASP A 321 1.95 -24.22 15.71
C ASP A 321 1.17 -22.93 15.94
N PHE A 322 -0.14 -23.04 16.13
CA PHE A 322 -0.97 -21.89 16.47
C PHE A 322 -0.62 -21.37 17.88
N ALA A 323 -0.39 -22.25 18.85
CA ALA A 323 0.07 -21.87 20.18
C ALA A 323 1.41 -21.14 20.14
N ALA A 324 2.37 -21.58 19.31
CA ALA A 324 3.64 -20.87 19.11
C ALA A 324 3.44 -19.47 18.49
N THR A 325 2.45 -19.32 17.60
CA THR A 325 2.06 -18.02 17.03
C THR A 325 1.48 -17.09 18.10
N MET A 326 0.65 -17.62 19.00
CA MET A 326 0.12 -16.86 20.13
C MET A 326 1.21 -16.50 21.15
N ASP A 327 2.17 -17.38 21.43
CA ASP A 327 3.33 -17.06 22.29
C ASP A 327 4.16 -15.90 21.72
N LEU A 328 4.44 -15.91 20.41
CA LEU A 328 5.14 -14.82 19.74
C LEU A 328 4.36 -13.49 19.86
N LEU A 329 3.04 -13.54 19.71
CA LEU A 329 2.14 -12.39 19.88
C LEU A 329 2.23 -11.82 21.30
N GLU A 330 2.16 -12.68 22.32
CA GLU A 330 2.19 -12.29 23.74
C GLU A 330 3.50 -11.65 24.15
N SER A 331 4.60 -12.22 23.67
CA SER A 331 5.96 -11.82 24.04
C SER A 331 6.41 -10.57 23.31
N LEU A 332 6.12 -10.46 22.01
CA LEU A 332 6.53 -9.29 21.23
C LEU A 332 5.55 -8.13 21.36
N ARG A 333 4.26 -8.37 21.63
CA ARG A 333 3.24 -7.33 21.82
C ARG A 333 3.24 -6.28 20.72
N PHE A 334 3.02 -6.70 19.47
CA PHE A 334 2.94 -5.78 18.33
C PHE A 334 1.86 -4.71 18.56
N ASP A 335 2.11 -3.50 18.08
CA ASP A 335 1.14 -2.40 18.15
C ASP A 335 -0.07 -2.68 17.23
N GLN A 336 0.18 -3.34 16.10
CA GLN A 336 -0.84 -3.72 15.14
C GLN A 336 -0.52 -5.06 14.45
N VAL A 337 -1.53 -5.93 14.33
CA VAL A 337 -1.44 -7.14 13.50
C VAL A 337 -2.53 -7.12 12.44
N TYR A 338 -2.15 -7.36 11.20
CA TYR A 338 -3.08 -7.73 10.15
C TYR A 338 -3.16 -9.24 10.06
N SER A 339 -4.27 -9.80 10.49
CA SER A 339 -4.47 -11.24 10.58
C SER A 339 -5.40 -11.73 9.48
N PHE A 340 -5.06 -12.83 8.82
CA PHE A 340 -5.84 -13.41 7.74
C PHE A 340 -6.00 -14.92 7.93
N LYS A 341 -7.12 -15.48 7.46
CA LYS A 341 -7.15 -16.92 7.17
C LYS A 341 -6.30 -17.19 5.94
N PHE A 342 -5.66 -18.35 5.90
CA PHE A 342 -5.05 -18.83 4.67
C PHE A 342 -6.10 -18.86 3.55
N SER A 343 -5.73 -18.30 2.41
CA SER A 343 -6.54 -18.31 1.20
C SER A 343 -5.70 -18.94 0.10
N PRO A 344 -6.09 -20.09 -0.47
CA PRO A 344 -5.36 -20.67 -1.59
C PRO A 344 -5.39 -19.70 -2.78
N ARG A 345 -4.24 -19.49 -3.41
CA ARG A 345 -4.10 -18.65 -4.60
C ARG A 345 -3.69 -19.51 -5.79
N PRO A 346 -4.48 -19.55 -6.87
CA PRO A 346 -4.15 -20.34 -8.06
C PRO A 346 -2.71 -20.11 -8.51
N GLY A 347 -1.98 -21.19 -8.78
CA GLY A 347 -0.57 -21.13 -9.20
C GLY A 347 0.47 -21.04 -8.07
N THR A 348 0.04 -20.93 -6.81
CA THR A 348 0.97 -21.01 -5.65
C THR A 348 1.11 -22.44 -5.13
N ASP A 349 2.30 -22.79 -4.63
CA ASP A 349 2.61 -24.15 -4.13
C ASP A 349 1.64 -24.60 -3.02
N ALA A 350 1.23 -23.68 -2.15
CA ALA A 350 0.33 -23.99 -1.03
C ALA A 350 -1.14 -24.17 -1.47
N ALA A 351 -1.53 -23.74 -2.67
CA ALA A 351 -2.93 -23.79 -3.10
C ALA A 351 -3.45 -25.20 -3.38
N GLY A 352 -2.58 -26.12 -3.82
CA GLY A 352 -2.93 -27.51 -4.13
C GLY A 352 -2.75 -28.49 -2.97
N ARG A 353 -2.46 -28.00 -1.76
CA ARG A 353 -2.20 -28.84 -0.59
C ARG A 353 -3.49 -29.54 -0.13
N ALA A 354 -3.39 -30.83 0.19
CA ALA A 354 -4.52 -31.64 0.62
C ALA A 354 -4.82 -31.53 2.13
N ASP A 355 -3.83 -31.14 2.92
CA ASP A 355 -3.88 -30.98 4.36
C ASP A 355 -4.39 -29.59 4.79
N LEU A 356 -5.46 -29.12 4.15
CA LEU A 356 -6.08 -27.85 4.53
C LEU A 356 -6.68 -27.95 5.93
N VAL A 357 -6.49 -26.90 6.73
CA VAL A 357 -7.15 -26.76 8.03
C VAL A 357 -8.63 -26.45 7.79
N ASP A 358 -9.51 -27.09 8.55
CA ASP A 358 -10.95 -26.85 8.49
C ASP A 358 -11.28 -25.36 8.72
N ASP A 359 -12.24 -24.84 7.95
CA ASP A 359 -12.57 -23.40 7.99
C ASP A 359 -13.09 -22.96 9.36
N ALA A 360 -13.80 -23.82 10.10
CA ALA A 360 -14.28 -23.51 11.45
C ALA A 360 -13.10 -23.41 12.43
N VAL A 361 -12.10 -24.28 12.29
CA VAL A 361 -10.86 -24.22 13.10
C VAL A 361 -10.08 -22.94 12.76
N ALA A 362 -9.85 -22.66 11.47
CA ALA A 362 -9.15 -21.44 11.04
C ALA A 362 -9.89 -20.17 11.48
N SER A 363 -11.22 -20.16 11.45
CA SER A 363 -12.05 -19.04 11.91
C SER A 363 -11.98 -18.85 13.43
N THR A 364 -11.95 -19.95 14.20
CA THR A 364 -11.76 -19.90 15.65
C THR A 364 -10.39 -19.33 16.00
N ARG A 365 -9.32 -19.84 15.38
CA ARG A 365 -7.94 -19.33 15.54
C ARG A 365 -7.83 -17.84 15.19
N LEU A 366 -8.44 -17.42 14.08
CA LEU A 366 -8.46 -16.01 13.68
C LEU A 366 -9.14 -15.14 14.74
N TRP A 367 -10.29 -15.57 15.25
CA TRP A 367 -11.02 -14.83 16.28
C TRP A 367 -10.22 -14.72 17.58
N GLU A 368 -9.59 -15.80 18.03
CA GLU A 368 -8.76 -15.82 19.24
C GLU A 368 -7.58 -14.86 19.13
N LEU A 369 -6.85 -14.91 18.01
CA LEU A 369 -5.73 -14.02 17.70
C LEU A 369 -6.19 -12.55 17.67
N GLN A 370 -7.29 -12.25 16.96
CA GLN A 370 -7.82 -10.90 16.84
C GLN A 370 -8.29 -10.34 18.19
N ARG A 371 -8.97 -11.16 19.00
CA ARG A 371 -9.39 -10.77 20.36
C ARG A 371 -8.17 -10.37 21.18
N ARG A 372 -7.13 -11.21 21.20
CA ARG A 372 -5.94 -10.94 22.01
C ARG A 372 -5.14 -9.75 21.49
N GLN A 373 -4.94 -9.64 20.17
CA GLN A 373 -4.30 -8.46 19.60
C GLN A 373 -5.09 -7.19 19.92
N GLY A 374 -6.43 -7.24 19.93
CA GLY A 374 -7.27 -6.11 20.30
C GLY A 374 -6.99 -5.60 21.72
N GLU A 375 -6.71 -6.50 22.67
CA GLU A 375 -6.30 -6.15 24.03
C GLU A 375 -4.92 -5.49 24.04
N ILE A 376 -3.95 -6.06 23.32
CA ILE A 376 -2.58 -5.53 23.20
C ILE A 376 -2.57 -4.12 22.59
N THR A 377 -3.27 -3.92 21.46
CA THR A 377 -3.41 -2.60 20.81
C THR A 377 -4.09 -1.61 21.75
N ALA A 378 -5.14 -2.03 22.47
CA ALA A 378 -5.81 -1.14 23.40
C ALA A 378 -4.92 -0.74 24.60
N ASP A 379 -4.09 -1.66 25.11
CA ASP A 379 -3.07 -1.35 26.11
C ASP A 379 -2.06 -0.31 25.61
N ALA A 380 -1.54 -0.50 24.38
CA ALA A 380 -0.58 0.42 23.77
C ALA A 380 -1.19 1.83 23.59
N LEU A 381 -2.38 1.92 23.01
CA LEU A 381 -3.05 3.21 22.78
C LEU A 381 -3.40 3.94 24.08
N ARG A 382 -3.77 3.21 25.14
CA ARG A 382 -4.07 3.80 26.46
C ARG A 382 -2.88 4.56 27.05
N ARG A 383 -1.65 4.13 26.77
CA ARG A 383 -0.43 4.79 27.28
C ARG A 383 -0.24 6.20 26.73
N HIS A 384 -0.84 6.50 25.58
CA HIS A 384 -0.81 7.83 25.00
C HIS A 384 -1.87 8.77 25.58
N VAL A 385 -2.86 8.29 26.35
CA VAL A 385 -3.91 9.16 26.90
C VAL A 385 -3.30 10.17 27.87
N GLY A 386 -3.58 11.45 27.64
CA GLY A 386 -3.04 12.57 28.39
C GLY A 386 -1.75 13.15 27.83
N SER A 387 -1.07 12.47 26.90
CA SER A 387 0.17 13.00 26.30
C SER A 387 -0.11 13.99 25.17
N GLU A 388 0.90 14.79 24.84
CA GLU A 388 0.92 15.69 23.70
C GLU A 388 1.75 15.07 22.58
N ILE A 389 1.15 14.93 21.40
CA ILE A 389 1.78 14.24 20.26
C ILE A 389 1.65 15.09 19.01
N GLU A 390 2.73 15.16 18.22
CA GLU A 390 2.71 15.77 16.89
C GLU A 390 2.05 14.83 15.86
N ILE A 391 1.07 15.36 15.12
CA ILE A 391 0.44 14.67 14.00
C ILE A 391 0.63 15.44 12.69
N LEU A 392 0.75 14.71 11.59
CA LEU A 392 0.56 15.26 10.25
C LEU A 392 -0.92 15.12 9.90
N VAL A 393 -1.60 16.24 9.66
CA VAL A 393 -3.02 16.25 9.30
C VAL A 393 -3.18 15.78 7.86
N GLU A 394 -3.93 14.69 7.65
CA GLU A 394 -4.17 14.12 6.32
C GLU A 394 -5.36 14.80 5.63
N GLY A 395 -6.42 15.11 6.38
CA GLY A 395 -7.63 15.72 5.84
C GLY A 395 -8.89 15.34 6.61
N PRO A 396 -10.08 15.52 6.01
CA PRO A 396 -11.34 15.11 6.60
C PRO A 396 -11.40 13.59 6.85
N SER A 397 -11.91 13.20 8.01
CA SER A 397 -12.09 11.79 8.35
C SER A 397 -13.28 11.17 7.62
N LYS A 398 -13.07 10.01 6.98
CA LYS A 398 -14.14 9.19 6.39
C LYS A 398 -15.10 8.60 7.44
N LEU A 399 -14.67 8.52 8.71
CA LEU A 399 -15.41 7.88 9.80
C LEU A 399 -16.32 8.86 10.59
N GLY A 400 -16.48 10.10 10.12
CA GLY A 400 -17.69 10.88 10.35
C GLY A 400 -17.57 12.20 11.14
N ARG A 401 -18.63 13.00 10.96
CA ARG A 401 -19.05 14.20 11.73
C ARG A 401 -18.21 15.46 11.58
N GLY A 402 -17.60 15.70 10.41
CA GLY A 402 -16.83 16.93 10.17
C GLY A 402 -15.52 17.01 10.97
N ARG A 403 -15.02 15.87 11.47
CA ARG A 403 -13.72 15.78 12.15
C ARG A 403 -12.59 15.60 11.14
N MET A 404 -11.41 16.04 11.53
CA MET A 404 -10.16 15.81 10.80
C MET A 404 -9.48 14.54 11.30
N VAL A 405 -8.64 13.95 10.46
CA VAL A 405 -7.72 12.87 10.81
C VAL A 405 -6.29 13.31 10.52
N GLY A 406 -5.39 12.99 11.45
CA GLY A 406 -3.96 13.06 11.23
C GLY A 406 -3.28 11.82 11.78
N ARG A 407 -2.00 11.65 11.45
CA ARG A 407 -1.21 10.50 11.89
C ARG A 407 0.02 10.91 12.66
N THR A 408 0.31 10.16 13.72
CA THR A 408 1.58 10.25 14.45
C THR A 408 2.73 9.74 13.58
N ARG A 409 3.97 9.95 14.02
CA ARG A 409 5.14 9.36 13.36
C ARG A 409 5.08 7.82 13.38
N GLY A 410 4.59 7.23 14.46
CA GLY A 410 4.24 5.81 14.59
C GLY A 410 3.07 5.32 13.70
N ASN A 411 2.53 6.15 12.80
CA ASN A 411 1.41 5.83 11.90
C ASN A 411 0.06 5.60 12.62
N THR A 412 -0.06 5.98 13.89
CA THR A 412 -1.32 5.88 14.64
C THR A 412 -2.27 7.00 14.23
N ALA A 413 -3.51 6.64 13.88
CA ALA A 413 -4.52 7.64 13.51
C ALA A 413 -5.07 8.38 14.73
N VAL A 414 -5.14 9.71 14.62
CA VAL A 414 -5.72 10.59 15.63
C VAL A 414 -6.88 11.38 15.01
N LEU A 415 -8.06 11.21 15.60
CA LEU A 415 -9.27 11.96 15.22
C LEU A 415 -9.40 13.20 16.10
N PHE A 416 -9.62 14.36 15.52
CA PHE A 416 -9.73 15.62 16.26
C PHE A 416 -10.69 16.59 15.57
N ALA A 417 -11.16 17.60 16.30
CA ALA A 417 -11.94 18.70 15.71
C ALA A 417 -10.98 19.71 15.08
N GLY A 418 -11.19 20.07 13.81
CA GLY A 418 -10.33 20.97 13.06
C GLY A 418 -10.95 21.34 11.72
N GLU A 419 -10.25 22.17 10.95
CA GLU A 419 -10.74 22.70 9.67
C GLU A 419 -10.04 22.06 8.46
N PRO A 420 -10.71 21.94 7.30
CA PRO A 420 -10.12 21.34 6.09
C PRO A 420 -8.79 21.96 5.65
N GLY A 421 -8.63 23.28 5.84
CA GLY A 421 -7.39 24.01 5.49
C GLY A 421 -6.16 23.64 6.32
N TRP A 422 -6.31 22.75 7.31
CA TRP A 422 -5.18 22.24 8.10
C TRP A 422 -4.53 21.01 7.47
N ALA A 423 -5.08 20.43 6.40
CA ALA A 423 -4.44 19.33 5.68
C ALA A 423 -3.00 19.71 5.28
N GLY A 424 -2.04 18.82 5.55
CA GLY A 424 -0.61 19.06 5.35
C GLY A 424 0.08 19.86 6.44
N ARG A 425 -0.62 20.31 7.48
CA ARG A 425 0.03 20.92 8.64
C ARG A 425 0.46 19.85 9.64
N ARG A 426 1.57 20.11 10.32
CA ARG A 426 1.94 19.41 11.55
C ARG A 426 1.40 20.19 12.73
N ILE A 427 0.63 19.52 13.58
CA ILE A 427 0.05 20.13 14.77
C ILE A 427 0.27 19.24 15.98
N THR A 428 0.34 19.84 17.15
CA THR A 428 0.35 19.12 18.42
C THR A 428 -1.08 18.93 18.89
N VAL A 429 -1.42 17.68 19.22
CA VAL A 429 -2.71 17.32 19.82
C VAL A 429 -2.48 16.72 21.20
N ARG A 430 -3.32 17.11 22.17
CA ARG A 430 -3.42 16.40 23.44
C ARG A 430 -4.38 15.23 23.28
N VAL A 431 -3.92 14.02 23.55
CA VAL A 431 -4.73 12.81 23.43
C VAL A 431 -5.72 12.78 24.59
N ALA A 432 -7.01 12.87 24.30
CA ALA A 432 -8.09 12.86 25.27
C ALA A 432 -8.58 11.44 25.59
N SER A 433 -8.62 10.56 24.60
CA SER A 433 -9.05 9.17 24.77
C SER A 433 -8.56 8.29 23.63
N SER A 434 -8.72 6.97 23.78
CA SER A 434 -8.43 5.98 22.73
C SER A 434 -9.67 5.12 22.47
N SER A 435 -9.91 4.79 21.20
CA SER A 435 -10.83 3.73 20.78
C SER A 435 -10.08 2.40 20.62
N ARG A 436 -10.70 1.39 19.99
CA ARG A 436 -10.03 0.11 19.68
C ARG A 436 -8.79 0.26 18.78
N HIS A 437 -8.78 1.25 17.88
CA HIS A 437 -7.75 1.36 16.84
C HIS A 437 -7.29 2.80 16.56
N THR A 438 -7.88 3.80 17.21
CA THR A 438 -7.60 5.21 16.94
C THR A 438 -7.51 6.00 18.23
N LEU A 439 -6.70 7.05 18.23
CA LEU A 439 -6.68 8.04 19.29
C LEU A 439 -7.71 9.14 18.98
N GLN A 440 -8.19 9.79 20.02
CA GLN A 440 -8.98 11.01 19.93
C GLN A 440 -8.23 12.13 20.64
N GLY A 441 -8.04 13.25 19.95
CA GLY A 441 -7.25 14.36 20.46
C GLY A 441 -7.97 15.71 20.36
N VAL A 442 -7.43 16.67 21.10
CA VAL A 442 -7.78 18.09 21.01
C VAL A 442 -6.55 18.85 20.54
N ALA A 443 -6.69 19.64 19.47
CA ALA A 443 -5.60 20.45 18.96
C ALA A 443 -5.22 21.56 19.96
N LEU A 444 -3.92 21.76 20.20
CA LEU A 444 -3.42 22.74 21.18
C LEU A 444 -3.09 24.11 20.57
N GLY A 445 -3.46 24.32 19.32
CA GLY A 445 -3.15 25.52 18.53
C GLY A 445 -2.60 25.11 17.16
N ALA A 446 -2.77 25.98 16.16
CA ALA A 446 -2.20 25.77 14.83
C ALA A 446 -0.67 25.90 14.91
N GLY A 447 0.03 24.77 15.07
CA GLY A 447 1.49 24.70 14.99
C GLY A 447 2.00 25.27 13.66
N THR A 448 3.19 25.84 13.71
CA THR A 448 3.89 26.57 12.64
C THR A 448 4.01 25.76 11.34
N GLY A 449 3.05 25.92 10.43
CA GLY A 449 3.29 25.67 9.01
C GLY A 449 3.96 26.91 8.44
N ALA A 450 5.17 26.75 7.90
CA ALA A 450 5.89 27.83 7.25
C ALA A 450 4.96 28.57 6.27
N ASP A 451 4.85 29.87 6.48
CA ASP A 451 4.21 30.83 5.57
C ASP A 451 4.99 30.78 4.24
N ARG A 452 4.63 29.86 3.36
CA ARG A 452 5.19 29.75 2.01
C ARG A 452 4.08 30.04 1.01
N GLY A 453 4.01 31.31 0.61
CA GLY A 453 3.73 31.68 -0.77
C GLY A 453 2.29 32.01 -1.15
N ALA A 454 1.62 32.91 -0.42
CA ALA A 454 0.51 33.69 -0.97
C ALA A 454 0.98 35.10 -1.38
N GLN A 455 2.06 35.20 -2.17
CA GLN A 455 2.50 36.43 -2.82
C GLN A 455 3.16 36.12 -4.17
N ALA A 456 2.36 35.75 -5.17
CA ALA A 456 2.74 35.84 -6.59
C ALA A 456 1.51 35.75 -7.51
N MET A 457 0.50 36.60 -7.29
CA MET A 457 -0.49 36.96 -8.31
C MET A 457 -0.92 38.40 -8.06
N GLY A 458 -0.13 39.34 -8.58
CA GLY A 458 -0.33 40.77 -8.39
C GLY A 458 0.74 41.61 -9.06
N ALA A 459 0.92 41.42 -10.37
CA ALA A 459 1.37 42.41 -11.36
C ALA A 459 1.28 41.79 -12.76
#